data_AF-A0A8M8UMT7-F1
#
_entry.id   AF-A0A8M8UMT7-F1
#
_cell.length_a   1.000
_cell.length_b   1.000
_cell.length_c   1.000
_cell.angle_alpha   90.00
_cell.angle_beta   90.00
_cell.angle_gamma   90.00
#
_symmetry.space_group_name_H-M   'P 1'
#
loop_
_entity.id
_entity.type
_entity.pdbx_description
1 polymer ?
#
loop_
_entity_poly.entity_id
_entity_poly.type
_entity_poly.pdbx_seq_one_letter_code
_entity_poly.pdbx_strand_id
1 'polypeptide(L)'
;MAHEMVYGTWESSVQKLPKYLGALQKYNPGTIVEWQHKARDTSTGAYVIGYVLWAFQPCIEGFQHCRNLISVDGTHLYTKYKHKMLIVATMDGNQQVLPLAFAIVDEESLLSWKWFLRQLSRHIIRGRRGICLISDRHAGITRAVRECLDFVPPNGVHRYCLRHVCSNFNSKYKNVVLKDHCWRAGSEYQIRKFNRTMEEIKKHSLEAFQWLDRIDKEKWTASHDGGWRCGILTTNMSECINGVLKGARRLPLTAIAEMTFQRSVHYFRERLLGCTGFELVHDPTIRISSRLGRNETTRIHDEMDWAQRRARQQAQQRNSSTQSDVPVPGSQD
;
A
#
# COMPACT_ATOMS: atom_id res chain seq x y z
N MET A 1 12.43 -6.92 23.84
CA MET A 1 11.99 -8.11 24.60
C MET A 1 10.74 -8.78 24.00
N ALA A 2 9.48 -8.42 24.28
CA ALA A 2 8.32 -9.18 23.75
C ALA A 2 8.20 -9.23 22.21
N HIS A 3 8.47 -8.11 21.51
CA HIS A 3 8.46 -8.05 20.04
C HIS A 3 9.56 -8.91 19.39
N GLU A 4 10.76 -8.91 19.97
CA GLU A 4 11.90 -9.69 19.47
C GLU A 4 11.74 -11.19 19.76
N MET A 5 11.02 -11.56 20.83
CA MET A 5 10.69 -12.95 21.10
C MET A 5 9.77 -13.56 20.04
N VAL A 6 8.84 -12.77 19.48
CA VAL A 6 7.89 -13.25 18.46
C VAL A 6 8.47 -13.18 17.05
N TYR A 7 9.12 -12.07 16.69
CA TYR A 7 9.53 -11.81 15.30
C TYR A 7 11.06 -11.85 15.06
N GLY A 8 11.85 -12.02 16.12
CA GLY A 8 13.30 -11.87 16.08
C GLY A 8 13.75 -10.41 16.04
N THR A 9 15.07 -10.22 15.91
CA THR A 9 15.67 -8.89 15.72
C THR A 9 15.43 -8.37 14.29
N TRP A 10 15.56 -7.07 14.10
CA TRP A 10 15.46 -6.43 12.78
C TRP A 10 16.45 -7.02 11.78
N GLU A 11 17.69 -7.24 12.21
CA GLU A 11 18.78 -7.83 11.44
C GLU A 11 18.43 -9.27 11.04
N SER A 12 17.95 -10.08 11.99
CA SER A 12 17.55 -11.46 11.70
C SER A 12 16.40 -11.52 10.71
N SER A 13 15.45 -10.58 10.79
CA SER A 13 14.34 -10.51 9.83
C SER A 13 14.80 -10.13 8.44
N VAL A 14 15.79 -9.23 8.30
CA VAL A 14 16.36 -8.89 6.99
C VAL A 14 17.03 -10.13 6.38
N GLN A 15 17.77 -10.90 7.18
CA GLN A 15 18.42 -12.13 6.74
C GLN A 15 17.45 -13.29 6.46
N LYS A 16 16.31 -13.34 7.16
CA LYS A 16 15.25 -14.34 6.95
C LYS A 16 14.43 -14.09 5.69
N LEU A 17 14.26 -12.83 5.27
CA LEU A 17 13.35 -12.47 4.18
C LEU A 17 13.67 -13.21 2.86
N PRO A 18 14.93 -13.32 2.40
CA PRO A 18 15.25 -14.11 1.21
C PRO A 18 14.84 -15.59 1.32
N LYS A 19 15.07 -16.21 2.49
CA LYS A 19 14.68 -17.61 2.73
C LYS A 19 13.16 -17.75 2.73
N TYR A 20 12.45 -16.82 3.36
CA TYR A 20 11.00 -16.82 3.41
C TYR A 20 10.37 -16.65 2.02
N LEU A 21 10.81 -15.64 1.25
CA LEU A 21 10.29 -15.41 -0.11
C LEU A 21 10.67 -16.56 -1.06
N GLY A 22 11.86 -17.14 -0.92
CA GLY A 22 12.26 -18.34 -1.66
C GLY A 22 11.39 -19.55 -1.32
N ALA A 23 11.02 -19.73 -0.05
CA ALA A 23 10.07 -20.76 0.36
C ALA A 23 8.68 -20.50 -0.22
N LEU A 24 8.18 -19.25 -0.17
CA LEU A 24 6.91 -18.89 -0.80
C LEU A 24 6.90 -19.23 -2.29
N GLN A 25 7.97 -18.90 -3.02
CA GLN A 25 8.10 -19.22 -4.44
C GLN A 25 8.15 -20.73 -4.70
N LYS A 26 8.87 -21.49 -3.86
CA LYS A 26 8.96 -22.96 -3.96
C LYS A 26 7.61 -23.64 -3.74
N TYR A 27 6.87 -23.24 -2.71
CA TYR A 27 5.62 -23.89 -2.30
C TYR A 27 4.36 -23.31 -2.96
N ASN A 28 4.47 -22.16 -3.64
CA ASN A 28 3.39 -21.55 -4.41
C ASN A 28 3.90 -21.25 -5.83
N PRO A 29 3.95 -22.28 -6.70
CA PRO A 29 4.44 -22.13 -8.08
C PRO A 29 3.76 -20.97 -8.82
N GLY A 30 4.55 -20.23 -9.60
CA GLY A 30 4.12 -19.02 -10.29
C GLY A 30 4.24 -17.73 -9.47
N THR A 31 4.48 -17.82 -8.16
CA THR A 31 4.83 -16.63 -7.37
C THR A 31 6.11 -16.00 -7.92
N ILE A 32 6.02 -14.71 -8.25
CA ILE A 32 7.16 -13.92 -8.71
C ILE A 32 7.84 -13.30 -7.52
N VAL A 33 9.18 -13.38 -7.47
CA VAL A 33 10.02 -12.67 -6.51
C VAL A 33 11.21 -12.10 -7.27
N GLU A 34 11.37 -10.78 -7.26
CA GLU A 34 12.42 -10.07 -7.99
C GLU A 34 13.25 -9.22 -7.04
N TRP A 35 14.56 -9.40 -7.06
CA TRP A 35 15.51 -8.71 -6.19
C TRP A 35 16.34 -7.69 -6.96
N GLN A 36 16.61 -6.55 -6.33
CA GLN A 36 17.74 -5.69 -6.68
C GLN A 36 18.57 -5.47 -5.42
N HIS A 37 19.73 -6.13 -5.36
CA HIS A 37 20.65 -5.96 -4.25
C HIS A 37 21.41 -4.62 -4.38
N LYS A 38 21.63 -3.95 -3.26
CA LYS A 38 22.65 -2.89 -3.18
C LYS A 38 24.03 -3.53 -3.09
N ALA A 39 25.06 -2.77 -3.46
CA ALA A 39 26.43 -3.14 -3.13
C ALA A 39 26.53 -3.37 -1.62
N ARG A 40 27.23 -4.45 -1.23
CA ARG A 40 27.45 -4.81 0.16
C ARG A 40 28.18 -3.67 0.84
N ASP A 41 27.74 -3.27 2.03
CA ASP A 41 28.53 -2.38 2.86
C ASP A 41 29.78 -3.15 3.30
N THR A 42 30.93 -2.77 2.74
CA THR A 42 32.23 -3.39 2.99
C THR A 42 32.72 -3.15 4.42
N SER A 43 32.20 -2.15 5.12
CA SER A 43 32.60 -1.81 6.49
C SER A 43 31.86 -2.63 7.54
N THR A 44 30.59 -2.97 7.31
CA THR A 44 29.75 -3.72 8.26
C THR A 44 29.48 -5.17 7.81
N GLY A 45 29.78 -5.51 6.57
CA GLY A 45 29.48 -6.81 5.96
C GLY A 45 27.98 -7.11 5.83
N ALA A 46 27.10 -6.15 6.17
CA ALA A 46 25.66 -6.32 6.28
C ALA A 46 24.96 -6.24 4.92
N TYR A 47 24.01 -7.15 4.69
CA TYR A 47 23.09 -7.07 3.56
C TYR A 47 22.03 -6.02 3.86
N VAL A 48 22.08 -4.89 3.16
CA VAL A 48 20.95 -3.96 3.09
C VAL A 48 20.10 -4.41 1.92
N ILE A 49 18.84 -4.77 2.17
CA ILE A 49 17.88 -5.01 1.09
C ILE A 49 17.81 -3.72 0.28
N GLY A 50 18.20 -3.80 -1.00
CA GLY A 50 17.96 -2.73 -1.94
C GLY A 50 16.46 -2.71 -2.22
N TYR A 51 16.04 -3.48 -3.22
CA TYR A 51 14.65 -3.66 -3.60
C TYR A 51 14.28 -5.13 -3.61
N VAL A 52 13.04 -5.42 -3.23
CA VAL A 52 12.42 -6.72 -3.49
C VAL A 52 10.96 -6.54 -3.83
N LEU A 53 10.49 -7.23 -4.87
CA LEU A 53 9.11 -7.27 -5.29
C LEU A 53 8.65 -8.71 -5.17
N TRP A 54 7.42 -8.91 -4.72
CA TRP A 54 6.76 -10.20 -4.83
C TRP A 54 5.31 -10.03 -5.29
N ALA A 55 4.85 -11.01 -6.06
CA ALA A 55 3.50 -11.09 -6.59
C ALA A 55 3.03 -12.55 -6.60
N PHE A 56 1.83 -12.79 -6.07
CA PHE A 56 1.29 -14.14 -5.97
C PHE A 56 0.61 -14.54 -7.27
N GLN A 57 0.81 -15.79 -7.71
CA GLN A 57 0.24 -16.29 -8.97
C GLN A 57 -1.27 -16.06 -9.09
N PRO A 58 -2.12 -16.33 -8.06
CA PRO A 58 -3.55 -16.08 -8.17
C PRO A 58 -3.91 -14.60 -8.40
N CYS A 59 -3.11 -13.67 -7.88
CA CYS A 59 -3.31 -12.24 -8.12
C CYS A 59 -2.95 -11.86 -9.57
N ILE A 60 -1.88 -12.45 -10.12
CA ILE A 60 -1.45 -12.21 -11.50
C ILE A 60 -2.48 -12.76 -12.48
N GLU A 61 -2.96 -13.99 -12.25
CA GLU A 61 -3.99 -14.62 -13.08
C GLU A 61 -5.33 -13.87 -12.96
N GLY A 62 -5.72 -13.52 -11.74
CA GLY A 62 -6.95 -12.75 -11.47
C GLY A 62 -7.00 -11.42 -12.21
N PHE A 63 -5.84 -10.78 -12.46
CA PHE A 63 -5.77 -9.52 -13.20
C PHE A 63 -6.38 -9.61 -14.60
N GLN A 64 -6.36 -10.79 -15.23
CA GLN A 64 -6.97 -10.99 -16.55
C GLN A 64 -8.46 -10.64 -16.55
N HIS A 65 -9.14 -10.87 -15.43
CA HIS A 65 -10.58 -10.60 -15.22
C HIS A 65 -10.86 -9.21 -14.63
N CYS A 66 -9.83 -8.38 -14.43
CA CYS A 66 -9.96 -7.04 -13.91
C CYS A 66 -10.04 -5.98 -15.02
N ARG A 67 -10.43 -4.77 -14.63
CA ARG A 67 -10.39 -3.59 -15.51
C ARG A 67 -8.95 -3.34 -15.96
N ASN A 68 -8.78 -2.70 -17.13
CA ASN A 68 -7.49 -2.22 -17.66
C ASN A 68 -6.92 -1.04 -16.85
N LEU A 69 -6.89 -1.17 -15.53
CA LEU A 69 -6.59 -0.09 -14.63
C LEU A 69 -5.85 -0.61 -13.42
N ILE A 70 -4.76 0.05 -13.08
CA ILE A 70 -4.01 -0.21 -11.85
C ILE A 70 -3.81 1.11 -11.11
N SER A 71 -3.78 1.06 -9.78
CA SER A 71 -3.27 2.16 -8.97
C SER A 71 -2.04 1.75 -8.21
N VAL A 72 -1.08 2.66 -8.11
CA VAL A 72 0.14 2.49 -7.32
C VAL A 72 0.19 3.51 -6.21
N ASP A 73 0.70 3.09 -5.05
CA ASP A 73 0.91 3.96 -3.91
C ASP A 73 2.11 3.50 -3.08
N GLY A 74 2.74 4.43 -2.39
CA GLY A 74 3.87 4.21 -1.50
C GLY A 74 3.45 4.42 -0.04
N THR A 75 4.05 3.67 0.88
CA THR A 75 3.85 3.91 2.30
C THR A 75 5.11 3.69 3.12
N HIS A 76 5.26 4.51 4.16
CA HIS A 76 6.39 4.42 5.06
C HIS A 76 6.31 3.17 5.94
N LEU A 77 7.39 2.40 5.98
CA LEU A 77 7.60 1.39 7.00
C LEU A 77 8.36 1.99 8.18
N TYR A 78 7.84 1.81 9.38
CA TYR A 78 8.41 2.28 10.64
C TYR A 78 9.35 1.23 11.23
N THR A 79 10.25 0.71 10.38
CA THR A 79 11.28 -0.26 10.77
C THR A 79 12.59 0.48 11.08
N LYS A 80 13.55 -0.20 11.73
CA LYS A 80 14.90 0.34 12.00
C LYS A 80 15.55 0.96 10.75
N TYR A 81 15.31 0.37 9.60
CA TYR A 81 15.94 0.75 8.33
C TYR A 81 15.09 1.71 7.46
N LYS A 82 13.94 2.19 7.97
CA LYS A 82 13.10 3.23 7.33
C LYS A 82 12.65 2.99 5.88
N HIS A 83 12.66 1.73 5.43
CA HIS A 83 12.19 1.30 4.12
C HIS A 83 10.80 1.84 3.77
N LYS A 84 10.46 1.76 2.49
CA LYS A 84 9.14 2.08 1.94
C LYS A 84 8.54 0.81 1.35
N MET A 85 7.22 0.72 1.44
CA MET A 85 6.47 -0.33 0.78
C MET A 85 5.70 0.28 -0.39
N LEU A 86 5.92 -0.24 -1.58
CA LEU A 86 5.16 0.13 -2.78
C LEU A 86 4.13 -0.96 -3.04
N ILE A 87 2.93 -0.54 -3.39
CA ILE A 87 1.81 -1.46 -3.66
C ILE A 87 1.21 -1.10 -4.99
N VAL A 88 0.89 -2.13 -5.77
CA VAL A 88 -0.01 -2.01 -6.93
C VAL A 88 -1.28 -2.80 -6.66
N ALA A 89 -2.41 -2.18 -6.95
CA ALA A 89 -3.72 -2.81 -6.86
C ALA A 89 -4.54 -2.52 -8.12
N THR A 90 -5.50 -3.38 -8.40
CA THR A 90 -6.50 -3.22 -9.46
C THR A 90 -7.90 -3.38 -8.88
N MET A 91 -8.91 -3.30 -9.75
CA MET A 91 -10.30 -3.50 -9.42
C MET A 91 -10.94 -4.42 -10.46
N ASP A 92 -11.70 -5.39 -9.98
CA ASP A 92 -12.45 -6.29 -10.86
C ASP A 92 -13.78 -5.70 -11.34
N GLY A 93 -14.53 -6.52 -12.11
CA GLY A 93 -15.86 -6.14 -12.59
C GLY A 93 -16.85 -5.83 -11.48
N ASN A 94 -16.69 -6.44 -10.29
CA ASN A 94 -17.54 -6.28 -9.12
C ASN A 94 -17.09 -5.14 -8.19
N GLN A 95 -16.19 -4.27 -8.66
CA GLN A 95 -15.65 -3.16 -7.89
C GLN A 95 -14.84 -3.57 -6.66
N GLN A 96 -14.40 -4.83 -6.59
CA GLN A 96 -13.58 -5.33 -5.49
C GLN A 96 -12.10 -5.10 -5.80
N VAL A 97 -11.35 -4.67 -4.78
CA VAL A 97 -9.92 -4.36 -4.90
C VAL A 97 -9.12 -5.65 -4.85
N LEU A 98 -8.29 -5.88 -5.88
CA LEU A 98 -7.33 -6.98 -5.93
C LEU A 98 -5.90 -6.42 -5.81
N PRO A 99 -5.12 -6.76 -4.75
CA PRO A 99 -3.70 -6.47 -4.73
C PRO A 99 -2.98 -7.31 -5.81
N LEU A 100 -2.10 -6.68 -6.59
CA LEU A 100 -1.36 -7.37 -7.66
C LEU A 100 0.06 -7.73 -7.25
N ALA A 101 0.77 -6.79 -6.62
CA ALA A 101 2.14 -6.98 -6.18
C ALA A 101 2.49 -6.00 -5.06
N PHE A 102 3.55 -6.35 -4.33
CA PHE A 102 4.11 -5.57 -3.25
C PHE A 102 5.61 -5.45 -3.46
N ALA A 103 6.19 -4.34 -3.04
CA ALA A 103 7.63 -4.19 -3.03
C ALA A 103 8.13 -3.49 -1.77
N ILE A 104 9.29 -3.89 -1.28
CA ILE A 104 10.08 -3.15 -0.29
C ILE A 104 11.19 -2.44 -1.05
N VAL A 105 11.33 -1.14 -0.80
CA VAL A 105 12.41 -0.30 -1.33
C VAL A 105 13.05 0.51 -0.21
N ASP A 106 14.26 0.98 -0.43
CA ASP A 106 15.00 1.82 0.52
C ASP A 106 14.33 3.20 0.73
N GLU A 107 13.88 3.82 -0.34
CA GLU A 107 13.29 5.15 -0.40
C GLU A 107 12.36 5.30 -1.61
N GLU A 108 11.49 6.30 -1.58
CA GLU A 108 10.63 6.67 -2.72
C GLU A 108 11.37 7.66 -3.63
N SER A 109 12.29 7.13 -4.43
CA SER A 109 13.11 7.88 -5.37
C SER A 109 12.72 7.59 -6.81
N LEU A 110 13.25 8.38 -7.75
CA LEU A 110 13.10 8.07 -9.18
C LEU A 110 13.57 6.64 -9.50
N LEU A 111 14.68 6.20 -8.91
CA LEU A 111 15.27 4.89 -9.21
C LEU A 111 14.38 3.75 -8.72
N SER A 112 13.83 3.86 -7.50
CA SER A 112 12.95 2.82 -6.96
C SER A 112 11.63 2.75 -7.71
N TRP A 113 11.05 3.90 -8.11
CA TRP A 113 9.85 3.92 -8.96
C TRP A 113 10.12 3.37 -10.36
N LYS A 114 11.24 3.72 -11.01
CA LYS A 114 11.63 3.14 -12.31
C LYS A 114 11.76 1.62 -12.23
N TRP A 115 12.45 1.13 -11.20
CA TRP A 115 12.62 -0.29 -10.99
C TRP A 115 11.27 -0.98 -10.78
N PHE A 116 10.43 -0.44 -9.89
CA PHE A 116 9.11 -0.99 -9.58
C PHE A 116 8.22 -1.08 -10.82
N LEU A 117 8.08 0.01 -11.58
CA LEU A 117 7.27 0.04 -12.81
C LEU A 117 7.80 -0.94 -13.88
N ARG A 118 9.12 -1.11 -14.00
CA ARG A 118 9.72 -2.10 -14.89
C ARG A 118 9.35 -3.53 -14.47
N GLN A 119 9.33 -3.83 -13.18
CA GLN A 119 8.87 -5.14 -12.70
C GLN A 119 7.38 -5.36 -12.97
N LEU A 120 6.54 -4.33 -12.80
CA LEU A 120 5.12 -4.41 -13.14
C LEU A 120 4.91 -4.72 -14.63
N SER A 121 5.60 -3.98 -15.50
CA SER A 121 5.62 -4.20 -16.95
C SER A 121 5.96 -5.64 -17.31
N ARG A 122 7.10 -6.13 -16.77
CA ARG A 122 7.63 -7.46 -17.09
C ARG A 122 6.78 -8.61 -16.56
N HIS A 123 6.29 -8.53 -15.33
CA HIS A 123 5.72 -9.68 -14.62
C HIS A 123 4.21 -9.63 -14.42
N ILE A 124 3.62 -8.44 -14.34
CA ILE A 124 2.19 -8.27 -14.02
C ILE A 124 1.38 -7.94 -15.27
N ILE A 125 1.87 -7.01 -16.09
CA ILE A 125 1.16 -6.57 -17.30
C ILE A 125 1.29 -7.61 -18.42
N ARG A 126 2.45 -8.25 -18.57
CA ARG A 126 2.71 -9.39 -19.48
C ARG A 126 2.14 -9.18 -20.90
N GLY A 127 2.38 -8.00 -21.49
CA GLY A 127 1.94 -7.69 -22.84
C GLY A 127 0.49 -7.20 -22.98
N ARG A 128 -0.25 -7.06 -21.87
CA ARG A 128 -1.56 -6.40 -21.85
C ARG A 128 -1.40 -4.93 -22.25
N ARG A 129 -2.13 -4.50 -23.27
CA ARG A 129 -2.13 -3.12 -23.75
C ARG A 129 -3.30 -2.34 -23.17
N GLY A 130 -3.17 -1.02 -23.23
CA GLY A 130 -4.17 -0.07 -22.81
C GLY A 130 -4.33 0.02 -21.29
N ILE A 131 -3.27 -0.18 -20.52
CA ILE A 131 -3.34 -0.03 -19.06
C ILE A 131 -3.43 1.45 -18.69
N CYS A 132 -4.44 1.81 -17.90
CA CYS A 132 -4.51 3.08 -17.20
C CYS A 132 -3.83 2.95 -15.84
N LEU A 133 -2.67 3.60 -15.67
CA LEU A 133 -2.00 3.74 -14.39
C LEU A 133 -2.50 4.99 -13.67
N ILE A 134 -3.03 4.84 -12.46
CA ILE A 134 -3.35 5.94 -11.55
C ILE A 134 -2.32 6.01 -10.42
N SER A 135 -1.72 7.18 -10.20
CA SER A 135 -0.76 7.38 -9.11
C SER A 135 -0.90 8.76 -8.47
N ASP A 136 -0.19 8.99 -7.36
CA ASP A 136 0.16 10.34 -6.94
C ASP A 136 0.95 11.08 -8.05
N ARG A 137 0.88 12.41 -8.04
CA ARG A 137 1.64 13.35 -8.87
C ARG A 137 3.02 13.68 -8.28
N HIS A 138 3.65 12.73 -7.59
CA HIS A 138 5.03 12.91 -7.13
C HIS A 138 5.98 12.96 -8.33
N ALA A 139 7.02 13.81 -8.27
CA ALA A 139 7.92 14.04 -9.39
C ALA A 139 8.69 12.77 -9.79
N GLY A 140 9.11 11.97 -8.80
CA GLY A 140 9.78 10.69 -9.02
C GLY A 140 8.91 9.69 -9.81
N ILE A 141 7.62 9.58 -9.47
CA ILE A 141 6.67 8.72 -10.18
C ILE A 141 6.44 9.24 -11.59
N THR A 142 6.14 10.52 -11.74
CA THR A 142 5.81 11.12 -13.04
C THR A 142 6.96 10.95 -14.05
N ARG A 143 8.21 11.10 -13.60
CA ARG A 143 9.39 10.87 -14.44
C ARG A 143 9.61 9.38 -14.71
N ALA A 144 9.46 8.51 -13.72
CA ALA A 144 9.58 7.06 -13.92
C ALA A 144 8.57 6.52 -14.95
N VAL A 145 7.32 7.00 -14.90
CA VAL A 145 6.25 6.60 -15.84
C VAL A 145 6.56 7.02 -17.27
N ARG A 146 7.12 8.22 -17.49
CA ARG A 146 7.51 8.68 -18.83
C ARG A 146 8.56 7.79 -19.50
N GLU A 147 9.35 7.08 -18.70
CA GLU A 147 10.40 6.17 -19.18
C GLU A 147 9.92 4.71 -19.28
N CYS A 148 8.64 4.42 -18.98
CA CYS A 148 8.05 3.08 -19.03
C CYS A 148 6.93 3.02 -20.07
N LEU A 149 7.24 2.42 -21.22
CA LEU A 149 6.39 2.48 -22.42
C LEU A 149 4.97 1.95 -22.21
N ASP A 150 4.77 0.95 -21.35
CA ASP A 150 3.45 0.34 -21.08
C ASP A 150 2.44 1.31 -20.44
N PHE A 151 2.91 2.43 -19.89
CA PHE A 151 2.07 3.41 -19.20
C PHE A 151 1.95 4.75 -19.94
N VAL A 152 2.45 4.82 -21.18
CA VAL A 152 2.37 6.00 -22.04
C VAL A 152 1.76 5.65 -23.40
N PRO A 153 1.12 6.61 -24.08
CA PRO A 153 0.55 6.34 -25.40
C PRO A 153 1.61 5.86 -26.41
N PRO A 154 1.27 4.90 -27.29
CA PRO A 154 -0.05 4.28 -27.48
C PRO A 154 -0.32 3.05 -26.60
N ASN A 155 0.65 2.59 -25.80
CA ASN A 155 0.54 1.30 -25.09
C ASN A 155 -0.28 1.38 -23.79
N GLY A 156 -0.39 2.56 -23.19
CA GLY A 156 -1.20 2.80 -22.00
C GLY A 156 -1.34 4.28 -21.72
N VAL A 157 -1.87 4.62 -20.55
CA VAL A 157 -2.00 6.00 -20.11
C VAL A 157 -1.68 6.17 -18.64
N HIS A 158 -1.26 7.38 -18.29
CA HIS A 158 -1.01 7.77 -16.92
C HIS A 158 -1.95 8.89 -16.49
N ARG A 159 -2.61 8.68 -15.34
CA ARG A 159 -3.56 9.61 -14.74
C ARG A 159 -3.15 9.90 -13.30
N TYR A 160 -3.34 11.15 -12.90
CA TYR A 160 -3.08 11.57 -11.53
C TYR A 160 -4.32 11.31 -10.68
N CYS A 161 -4.09 10.80 -9.47
CA CYS A 161 -5.11 10.74 -8.43
C CYS A 161 -5.63 12.15 -8.15
N LEU A 162 -6.93 12.37 -8.35
CA LEU A 162 -7.56 13.67 -8.17
C LEU A 162 -7.42 14.16 -6.73
N ARG A 163 -7.55 13.27 -5.75
CA ARG A 163 -7.32 13.58 -4.33
C ARG A 163 -5.94 14.21 -4.10
N HIS A 164 -4.90 13.65 -4.73
CA HIS A 164 -3.54 14.17 -4.64
C HIS A 164 -3.36 15.47 -5.42
N VAL A 165 -3.99 15.63 -6.59
CA VAL A 165 -4.01 16.91 -7.32
C VAL A 165 -4.61 18.02 -6.45
N CYS A 166 -5.78 17.78 -5.84
CA CYS A 166 -6.43 18.72 -4.93
C CYS A 166 -5.60 18.97 -3.66
N SER A 167 -4.92 17.95 -3.13
CA SER A 167 -4.04 18.10 -1.97
C SER A 167 -2.85 19.00 -2.30
N ASN A 168 -2.14 18.75 -3.41
CA ASN A 168 -0.99 19.55 -3.85
C ASN A 168 -1.40 20.99 -4.17
N PHE A 169 -2.57 21.17 -4.79
CA PHE A 169 -3.17 22.47 -5.03
C PHE A 169 -3.44 23.21 -3.70
N ASN A 170 -4.08 22.55 -2.74
CA ASN A 170 -4.39 23.15 -1.45
C ASN A 170 -3.13 23.41 -0.60
N SER A 171 -2.08 22.62 -0.69
CA SER A 171 -0.82 22.91 -0.01
C SER A 171 -0.19 24.23 -0.48
N LYS A 172 -0.42 24.61 -1.75
CA LYS A 172 0.07 25.87 -2.31
C LYS A 172 -0.82 27.06 -1.95
N TYR A 173 -2.14 26.94 -2.16
CA TYR A 173 -3.07 28.08 -2.02
C TYR A 173 -3.75 28.17 -0.64
N LYS A 174 -3.76 27.09 0.13
CA LYS A 174 -4.32 26.99 1.49
C LYS A 174 -5.74 27.56 1.60
N ASN A 175 -6.57 27.29 0.60
CA ASN A 175 -7.92 27.83 0.50
C ASN A 175 -8.92 26.70 0.22
N VAL A 176 -9.85 26.50 1.17
CA VAL A 176 -10.84 25.41 1.13
C VAL A 176 -11.80 25.56 -0.05
N VAL A 177 -12.27 26.78 -0.35
CA VAL A 177 -13.18 27.06 -1.47
C VAL A 177 -12.51 26.72 -2.80
N LEU A 178 -11.27 27.17 -3.01
CA LEU A 178 -10.52 26.82 -4.21
C LEU A 178 -10.24 25.31 -4.30
N LYS A 179 -9.96 24.64 -3.18
CA LYS A 179 -9.79 23.18 -3.14
C LYS A 179 -11.07 22.46 -3.56
N ASP A 180 -12.23 22.91 -3.10
CA ASP A 180 -13.53 22.33 -3.46
C ASP A 180 -13.84 22.56 -4.94
N HIS A 181 -13.57 23.75 -5.48
CA HIS A 181 -13.67 23.98 -6.91
C HIS A 181 -12.70 23.12 -7.73
N CYS A 182 -11.48 22.89 -7.24
CA CYS A 182 -10.51 22.00 -7.88
C CYS A 182 -11.03 20.56 -7.94
N TRP A 183 -11.59 20.05 -6.83
CA TRP A 183 -12.22 18.72 -6.82
C TRP A 183 -13.42 18.65 -7.77
N ARG A 184 -14.30 19.67 -7.74
CA ARG A 184 -15.43 19.78 -8.66
C ARG A 184 -14.95 19.73 -10.11
N ALA A 185 -14.05 20.62 -10.52
CA ALA A 185 -13.50 20.64 -11.87
C ALA A 185 -12.95 19.26 -12.29
N GLY A 186 -12.11 18.64 -11.45
CA GLY A 186 -11.51 17.36 -11.80
C GLY A 186 -12.48 16.17 -11.86
N SER A 187 -13.61 16.24 -11.15
CA SER A 187 -14.62 15.17 -11.09
C SER A 187 -15.78 15.34 -12.07
N GLU A 188 -15.87 16.47 -12.78
CA GLU A 188 -16.91 16.72 -13.78
C GLU A 188 -16.69 15.89 -15.05
N TYR A 189 -17.73 15.17 -15.47
CA TYR A 189 -17.75 14.40 -16.72
C TYR A 189 -18.15 15.23 -17.95
N GLN A 190 -18.76 16.41 -17.75
CA GLN A 190 -19.17 17.28 -18.84
C GLN A 190 -18.19 18.44 -19.02
N ILE A 191 -17.64 18.58 -20.23
CA ILE A 191 -16.70 19.65 -20.58
C ILE A 191 -17.30 21.04 -20.26
N ARG A 192 -18.59 21.25 -20.52
CA ARG A 192 -19.28 22.51 -20.19
C ARG A 192 -19.24 22.83 -18.70
N LYS A 193 -19.46 21.84 -17.84
CA LYS A 193 -19.44 22.02 -16.37
C LYS A 193 -18.02 22.24 -15.86
N PHE A 194 -17.05 21.47 -16.39
CA PHE A 194 -15.63 21.69 -16.14
C PHE A 194 -15.21 23.14 -16.46
N ASN A 195 -15.51 23.62 -17.67
CA ASN A 195 -15.15 24.98 -18.10
C ASN A 195 -15.77 26.04 -17.19
N ARG A 196 -17.04 25.87 -16.80
CA ARG A 196 -17.71 26.78 -15.86
C ARG A 196 -16.98 26.83 -14.51
N THR A 197 -16.60 25.69 -13.95
CA THR A 197 -15.87 25.65 -12.67
C THR A 197 -14.45 26.20 -12.81
N MET A 198 -13.76 26.00 -13.94
CA MET A 198 -12.47 26.63 -14.19
C MET A 198 -12.57 28.17 -14.26
N GLU A 199 -13.64 28.71 -14.85
CA GLU A 199 -13.92 30.15 -14.84
C GLU A 199 -14.26 30.67 -13.43
N GLU A 200 -14.98 29.91 -12.60
CA GLU A 200 -15.19 30.23 -11.17
C GLU A 200 -13.84 30.34 -10.43
N ILE A 201 -12.93 29.39 -10.64
CA ILE A 201 -11.57 29.42 -10.07
C ILE A 201 -10.82 30.65 -10.55
N LYS A 202 -10.88 30.96 -11.86
CA LYS A 202 -10.18 32.12 -12.45
C LYS A 202 -10.66 33.44 -11.88
N LYS A 203 -11.96 33.60 -11.67
CA LYS A 203 -12.56 34.78 -11.03
C LYS A 203 -12.09 34.94 -9.58
N HIS A 204 -11.91 33.83 -8.87
CA HIS A 204 -11.46 33.83 -7.49
C HIS A 204 -9.93 34.00 -7.37
N SER A 205 -9.15 33.44 -8.30
CA SER A 205 -7.69 33.57 -8.37
C SER A 205 -7.17 33.15 -9.74
N LEU A 206 -6.64 34.12 -10.51
CA LEU A 206 -6.01 33.88 -11.80
C LEU A 206 -4.80 32.93 -11.67
N GLU A 207 -4.00 33.08 -10.62
CA GLU A 207 -2.82 32.25 -10.38
C GLU A 207 -3.20 30.78 -10.11
N ALA A 208 -4.29 30.56 -9.39
CA ALA A 208 -4.81 29.22 -9.11
C ALA A 208 -5.32 28.54 -10.39
N PHE A 209 -6.05 29.29 -11.22
CA PHE A 209 -6.45 28.83 -12.55
C PHE A 209 -5.24 28.44 -13.40
N GLN A 210 -4.23 29.32 -13.50
CA GLN A 210 -3.01 29.06 -14.28
C GLN A 210 -2.20 27.86 -13.76
N TRP A 211 -2.29 27.54 -12.47
CA TRP A 211 -1.65 26.34 -11.93
C TRP A 211 -2.34 25.06 -12.40
N LEU A 212 -3.67 25.04 -12.44
CA LEU A 212 -4.44 23.90 -12.92
C LEU A 212 -4.35 23.74 -14.44
N ASP A 213 -4.37 24.85 -15.18
CA ASP A 213 -4.31 24.84 -16.64
C ASP A 213 -2.95 24.36 -17.19
N ARG A 214 -1.88 24.46 -16.39
CA ARG A 214 -0.57 23.87 -16.67
C ARG A 214 -0.53 22.34 -16.57
N ILE A 215 -1.57 21.71 -16.03
CA ILE A 215 -1.67 20.25 -15.93
C ILE A 215 -2.49 19.76 -17.11
N ASP A 216 -1.93 18.84 -17.91
CA ASP A 216 -2.64 18.18 -19.01
C ASP A 216 -4.02 17.70 -18.55
N LYS A 217 -5.09 18.23 -19.16
CA LYS A 217 -6.47 18.04 -18.70
C LYS A 217 -6.86 16.56 -18.65
N GLU A 218 -6.39 15.78 -19.61
CA GLU A 218 -6.60 14.32 -19.65
C GLU A 218 -6.03 13.61 -18.41
N LYS A 219 -4.96 14.13 -17.81
CA LYS A 219 -4.30 13.47 -16.68
C LYS A 219 -5.05 13.61 -15.37
N TRP A 220 -5.85 14.66 -15.17
CA TRP A 220 -6.45 14.94 -13.86
C TRP A 220 -7.97 15.13 -13.88
N THR A 221 -8.59 15.30 -15.05
CA THR A 221 -10.04 15.55 -15.16
C THR A 221 -10.78 14.34 -15.71
N ALA A 222 -12.02 14.12 -15.24
CA ALA A 222 -12.90 13.08 -15.77
C ALA A 222 -13.42 13.41 -17.19
N SER A 223 -13.78 14.67 -17.43
CA SER A 223 -14.33 15.14 -18.71
C SER A 223 -13.41 15.01 -19.91
N HIS A 224 -12.08 15.06 -19.71
CA HIS A 224 -11.08 14.92 -20.77
C HIS A 224 -10.36 13.57 -20.73
N ASP A 225 -10.79 12.66 -19.85
CA ASP A 225 -10.07 11.42 -19.63
C ASP A 225 -10.11 10.47 -20.83
N GLY A 226 -11.18 10.50 -21.63
CA GLY A 226 -11.45 9.53 -22.69
C GLY A 226 -11.96 8.18 -22.19
N GLY A 227 -12.38 8.10 -20.91
CA GLY A 227 -12.94 6.88 -20.30
C GLY A 227 -11.91 5.88 -19.78
N TRP A 228 -10.61 6.14 -19.96
CA TRP A 228 -9.50 5.30 -19.53
C TRP A 228 -9.50 4.94 -18.04
N ARG A 229 -9.98 5.84 -17.19
CA ARG A 229 -10.06 5.64 -15.74
C ARG A 229 -11.23 4.80 -15.29
N CYS A 230 -12.16 4.46 -16.21
CA CYS A 230 -13.39 3.74 -15.89
C CYS A 230 -14.16 4.32 -14.68
N GLY A 231 -14.14 5.64 -14.52
CA GLY A 231 -14.76 6.36 -13.40
C GLY A 231 -13.94 6.42 -12.11
N ILE A 232 -12.76 5.80 -12.05
CA ILE A 232 -11.89 5.80 -10.88
C ILE A 232 -11.02 7.07 -10.84
N LEU A 233 -11.35 7.99 -9.94
CA LEU A 233 -10.68 9.30 -9.85
C LEU A 233 -9.49 9.31 -8.90
N THR A 234 -9.30 8.27 -8.07
CA THR A 234 -8.31 8.28 -6.99
C THR A 234 -7.51 6.98 -6.89
N THR A 235 -6.46 7.00 -6.06
CA THR A 235 -5.65 5.84 -5.66
C THR A 235 -6.27 5.07 -4.48
N ASN A 236 -7.59 5.20 -4.24
CA ASN A 236 -8.26 4.54 -3.11
C ASN A 236 -8.01 3.04 -3.05
N MET A 237 -7.80 2.37 -4.18
CA MET A 237 -7.55 0.94 -4.26
C MET A 237 -6.22 0.56 -3.58
N SER A 238 -5.11 1.17 -3.99
CA SER A 238 -3.80 0.97 -3.37
C SER A 238 -3.75 1.53 -1.95
N GLU A 239 -4.45 2.64 -1.67
CA GLU A 239 -4.58 3.21 -0.32
C GLU A 239 -5.35 2.28 0.64
N CYS A 240 -6.38 1.57 0.15
CA CYS A 240 -7.12 0.58 0.92
C CYS A 240 -6.21 -0.57 1.37
N ILE A 241 -5.42 -1.12 0.44
CA ILE A 241 -4.43 -2.17 0.76
C ILE A 241 -3.37 -1.63 1.74
N ASN A 242 -2.90 -0.41 1.53
CA ASN A 242 -2.04 0.28 2.48
C ASN A 242 -2.70 0.37 3.88
N GLY A 243 -4.00 0.64 3.95
CA GLY A 243 -4.79 0.69 5.18
C GLY A 243 -4.85 -0.66 5.91
N VAL A 244 -5.09 -1.75 5.19
CA VAL A 244 -5.06 -3.13 5.72
C VAL A 244 -3.71 -3.45 6.35
N LEU A 245 -2.63 -2.94 5.75
CA LEU A 245 -1.26 -3.15 6.23
C LEU A 245 -0.80 -2.12 7.27
N LYS A 246 -1.64 -1.16 7.69
CA LYS A 246 -1.24 -0.07 8.62
C LYS A 246 -0.66 -0.60 9.93
N GLY A 247 -1.25 -1.65 10.51
CA GLY A 247 -0.74 -2.31 11.72
C GLY A 247 0.57 -3.07 11.49
N ALA A 248 0.82 -3.54 10.26
CA ALA A 248 2.01 -4.29 9.88
C ALA A 248 3.25 -3.39 9.69
N ARG A 249 3.08 -2.08 9.46
CA ARG A 249 4.17 -1.18 9.07
C ARG A 249 5.28 -1.04 10.13
N ARG A 250 5.01 -1.46 11.36
CA ARG A 250 5.96 -1.47 12.49
C ARG A 250 6.58 -2.84 12.75
N LEU A 251 6.24 -3.85 11.95
CA LEU A 251 6.76 -5.20 12.10
C LEU A 251 8.04 -5.39 11.29
N PRO A 252 8.84 -6.43 11.59
CA PRO A 252 9.99 -6.79 10.78
C PRO A 252 9.61 -7.17 9.34
N LEU A 253 10.52 -6.94 8.38
CA LEU A 253 10.23 -7.09 6.95
C LEU A 253 9.70 -8.48 6.56
N THR A 254 10.22 -9.54 7.19
CA THR A 254 9.72 -10.91 6.95
C THR A 254 8.28 -11.04 7.40
N ALA A 255 7.92 -10.47 8.56
CA ALA A 255 6.54 -10.47 9.06
C ALA A 255 5.61 -9.64 8.16
N ILE A 256 6.10 -8.54 7.56
CA ILE A 256 5.32 -7.78 6.57
C ILE A 256 5.03 -8.64 5.34
N ALA A 257 6.05 -9.32 4.78
CA ALA A 257 5.86 -10.22 3.66
C ALA A 257 4.89 -11.37 4.00
N GLU A 258 5.02 -11.96 5.18
CA GLU A 258 4.09 -12.97 5.69
C GLU A 258 2.66 -12.44 5.81
N MET A 259 2.47 -11.25 6.35
CA MET A 259 1.15 -10.63 6.43
C MET A 259 0.55 -10.39 5.04
N THR A 260 1.33 -10.01 4.03
CA THR A 260 0.79 -9.89 2.67
C THR A 260 0.29 -11.22 2.12
N PHE A 261 1.00 -12.32 2.41
CA PHE A 261 0.57 -13.67 2.04
C PHE A 261 -0.72 -14.06 2.76
N GLN A 262 -0.73 -13.97 4.09
CA GLN A 262 -1.90 -14.33 4.91
C GLN A 262 -3.15 -13.52 4.55
N ARG A 263 -2.99 -12.21 4.30
CA ARG A 263 -4.10 -11.34 3.87
C ARG A 263 -4.59 -11.69 2.46
N SER A 264 -3.70 -12.09 1.56
CA SER A 264 -4.07 -12.52 0.21
C SER A 264 -4.84 -13.86 0.26
N VAL A 265 -4.35 -14.83 1.03
CA VAL A 265 -5.04 -16.11 1.25
C VAL A 265 -6.44 -15.90 1.83
N HIS A 266 -6.55 -15.10 2.89
CA HIS A 266 -7.84 -14.77 3.49
C HIS A 266 -8.78 -14.09 2.49
N TYR A 267 -8.29 -13.11 1.73
CA TYR A 267 -9.07 -12.44 0.69
C TYR A 267 -9.66 -13.43 -0.33
N PHE A 268 -8.86 -14.35 -0.87
CA PHE A 268 -9.36 -15.34 -1.82
C PHE A 268 -10.32 -16.34 -1.17
N ARG A 269 -10.07 -16.74 0.07
CA ARG A 269 -10.98 -17.62 0.82
C ARG A 269 -12.36 -16.99 1.00
N GLU A 270 -12.44 -15.75 1.48
CA GLU A 270 -13.71 -15.04 1.67
C GLU A 270 -14.48 -14.89 0.36
N ARG A 271 -13.79 -14.61 -0.75
CA ARG A 271 -14.43 -14.51 -2.06
C ARG A 271 -14.95 -15.85 -2.57
N LEU A 272 -14.23 -16.94 -2.32
CA LEU A 272 -14.72 -18.27 -2.64
C LEU A 272 -15.98 -18.59 -1.85
N LEU A 273 -15.97 -18.37 -0.53
CA LEU A 273 -17.13 -18.60 0.35
C LEU A 273 -18.35 -17.76 -0.08
N GLY A 274 -18.13 -16.48 -0.40
CA GLY A 274 -19.19 -15.59 -0.87
C GLY A 274 -19.79 -16.00 -2.22
N CYS A 275 -19.04 -16.69 -3.08
CA CYS A 275 -19.52 -17.21 -4.36
C CYS A 275 -20.21 -18.57 -4.24
N THR A 276 -19.79 -19.44 -3.32
CA THR A 276 -20.28 -20.82 -3.22
C THR A 276 -21.41 -21.01 -2.21
N GLY A 277 -21.62 -20.06 -1.29
CA GLY A 277 -22.62 -20.20 -0.22
C GLY A 277 -22.32 -21.33 0.77
N PHE A 278 -21.14 -21.94 0.69
CA PHE A 278 -20.71 -23.03 1.56
C PHE A 278 -19.90 -22.48 2.74
N GLU A 279 -20.32 -22.75 3.98
CA GLU A 279 -19.46 -22.63 5.16
C GLU A 279 -18.48 -23.80 5.18
N LEU A 280 -17.20 -23.57 4.87
CA LEU A 280 -16.15 -24.56 5.13
C LEU A 280 -15.88 -24.62 6.64
N VAL A 281 -15.90 -25.83 7.19
CA VAL A 281 -15.65 -26.19 8.60
C VAL A 281 -14.59 -25.28 9.22
N HIS A 282 -14.99 -24.65 10.33
CA HIS A 282 -14.20 -23.75 11.15
C HIS A 282 -12.78 -24.29 11.39
N ASP A 283 -11.77 -23.52 11.00
CA ASP A 283 -10.40 -23.69 11.51
C ASP A 283 -10.32 -22.99 12.88
N PRO A 284 -10.11 -23.72 14.00
CA PRO A 284 -10.11 -23.13 15.33
C PRO A 284 -8.93 -22.18 15.59
N THR A 285 -7.92 -22.13 14.71
CA THR A 285 -6.78 -21.22 14.86
C THR A 285 -7.06 -19.78 14.43
N ILE A 286 -8.17 -19.52 13.73
CA ILE A 286 -8.55 -18.19 13.26
C ILE A 286 -9.87 -17.79 13.93
N ARG A 287 -9.78 -17.09 15.07
CA ARG A 287 -10.92 -16.34 15.63
C ARG A 287 -10.89 -14.92 15.10
N ILE A 288 -11.82 -14.56 14.21
CA ILE A 288 -12.10 -13.16 13.88
C ILE A 288 -13.62 -12.96 13.78
N SER A 289 -14.10 -11.89 14.42
CA SER A 289 -15.50 -11.47 14.43
C SER A 289 -15.98 -11.07 13.04
N SER A 290 -17.13 -11.61 12.66
CA SER A 290 -17.93 -11.13 11.54
C SER A 290 -18.52 -9.76 11.88
N ARG A 291 -18.08 -8.70 11.17
CA ARG A 291 -18.83 -7.44 10.91
C ARG A 291 -17.93 -6.47 10.14
N LEU A 292 -17.89 -6.60 8.82
CA LEU A 292 -17.51 -5.49 7.94
C LEU A 292 -18.79 -4.71 7.61
N GLY A 293 -19.15 -3.79 8.51
CA GLY A 293 -20.25 -2.85 8.34
C GLY A 293 -19.95 -1.56 9.09
N ARG A 294 -19.79 -0.47 8.34
CA ARG A 294 -19.75 0.97 8.71
C ARG A 294 -19.40 1.32 10.17
N ASN A 295 -18.30 2.08 10.30
CA ASN A 295 -17.83 2.86 11.46
C ASN A 295 -17.05 2.09 12.55
N GLU A 296 -15.75 1.82 12.32
CA GLU A 296 -14.83 1.35 13.38
C GLU A 296 -13.44 1.99 13.31
N THR A 297 -13.36 3.33 13.25
CA THR A 297 -12.09 4.03 13.54
C THR A 297 -11.82 4.10 15.05
N THR A 298 -12.86 3.98 15.89
CA THR A 298 -12.78 4.11 17.36
C THR A 298 -12.42 2.79 18.05
N ARG A 299 -12.88 1.64 17.53
CA ARG A 299 -12.81 0.35 18.23
C ARG A 299 -11.42 -0.31 18.22
N ILE A 300 -10.64 -0.08 17.16
CA ILE A 300 -9.26 -0.58 17.07
C ILE A 300 -8.35 0.13 18.10
N HIS A 301 -8.66 1.39 18.44
CA HIS A 301 -7.96 2.10 19.51
C HIS A 301 -8.26 1.51 20.89
N ASP A 302 -9.52 1.14 21.15
CA ASP A 302 -9.94 0.57 22.44
C ASP A 302 -9.42 -0.86 22.68
N GLU A 303 -9.35 -1.69 21.63
CA GLU A 303 -8.80 -3.05 21.74
C GLU A 303 -7.28 -3.05 21.94
N MET A 304 -6.56 -2.11 21.33
CA MET A 304 -5.14 -1.92 21.56
C MET A 304 -4.86 -1.38 22.97
N ASP A 305 -5.71 -0.48 23.50
CA ASP A 305 -5.57 0.05 24.86
C ASP A 305 -5.87 -1.03 25.93
N TRP A 306 -6.84 -1.90 25.68
CA TRP A 306 -7.13 -3.04 26.56
C TRP A 306 -6.01 -4.09 26.58
N ALA A 307 -5.41 -4.40 25.42
CA ALA A 307 -4.25 -5.28 25.33
C ALA A 307 -3.02 -4.69 26.05
N GLN A 308 -2.82 -3.37 25.96
CA GLN A 308 -1.75 -2.68 26.69
C GLN A 308 -2.00 -2.63 28.21
N ARG A 309 -3.24 -2.46 28.66
CA ARG A 309 -3.61 -2.50 30.10
C ARG A 309 -3.39 -3.88 30.72
N ARG A 310 -3.74 -4.97 30.02
CA ARG A 310 -3.49 -6.34 30.51
C ARG A 310 -2.01 -6.69 30.57
N ALA A 311 -1.21 -6.24 29.59
CA ALA A 311 0.23 -6.43 29.62
C ALA A 311 0.89 -5.71 30.81
N ARG A 312 0.38 -4.51 31.20
CA ARG A 312 0.85 -3.78 32.38
C ARG A 312 0.47 -4.47 33.70
N GLN A 313 -0.75 -5.00 33.83
CA GLN A 313 -1.16 -5.76 35.02
C GLN A 313 -0.37 -7.06 35.20
N GLN A 314 -0.09 -7.80 34.13
CA GLN A 314 0.73 -9.01 34.21
C GLN A 314 2.20 -8.72 34.54
N ALA A 315 2.73 -7.58 34.08
CA ALA A 315 4.07 -7.14 34.46
C ALA A 315 4.15 -6.70 35.94
N GLN A 316 3.11 -6.04 36.47
CA GLN A 316 3.04 -5.68 37.88
C GLN A 316 2.89 -6.90 38.79
N GLN A 317 2.07 -7.89 38.43
CA GLN A 317 1.94 -9.14 39.19
C GLN A 317 3.23 -9.98 39.23
N ARG A 318 4.04 -9.93 38.16
CA ARG A 318 5.35 -10.62 38.11
C ARG A 318 6.42 -9.92 38.94
N ASN A 319 6.36 -8.59 39.06
CA ASN A 319 7.29 -7.83 39.90
C ASN A 319 6.94 -7.91 41.40
N SER A 320 5.67 -8.13 41.76
CA SER A 320 5.29 -8.38 43.16
C SER A 320 5.65 -9.78 43.63
N SER A 321 5.75 -10.77 42.74
CA SER A 321 6.15 -12.15 43.07
C SER A 321 7.67 -12.37 43.19
N THR A 322 8.49 -11.43 42.72
CA THR A 322 9.96 -11.51 42.84
C THR A 322 10.54 -10.73 44.02
N GLN A 323 9.70 -10.05 44.81
CA GLN A 323 10.12 -9.33 46.03
C GLN A 323 9.90 -10.11 47.33
N SER A 324 9.36 -11.33 47.28
CA SER A 324 9.06 -12.15 48.49
C SER A 324 10.12 -13.20 48.85
N ASP A 325 11.16 -13.40 48.04
CA ASP A 325 12.22 -14.39 48.31
C ASP A 325 13.58 -13.71 48.53
N VAL A 326 13.76 -13.11 49.71
CA VAL A 326 15.09 -12.76 50.26
C VAL A 326 15.25 -13.51 51.59
N PRO A 327 16.24 -14.41 51.74
CA PRO A 327 16.47 -15.09 53.01
C PRO A 327 17.11 -14.14 54.03
N VAL A 328 16.57 -14.13 55.24
CA VAL A 328 17.11 -13.39 56.40
C VAL A 328 18.44 -14.02 56.84
N PRO A 329 19.54 -13.26 57.02
CA PRO A 329 20.76 -13.81 57.64
C PRO A 329 20.54 -13.97 59.15
N GLY A 330 20.74 -15.20 59.64
CA GLY A 330 20.70 -15.53 61.06
C GLY A 330 21.84 -14.89 61.85
N SER A 331 21.50 -14.41 63.05
CA SER A 331 22.39 -13.87 64.07
C SER A 331 22.78 -14.96 65.08
N GLN A 332 24.06 -15.32 65.17
CA GLN A 332 24.78 -15.99 66.28
C GLN A 332 26.28 -15.71 66.04
N ASP A 333 27.16 -15.28 66.94
CA ASP A 333 27.14 -14.93 68.36
C ASP A 333 28.12 -13.76 68.58
#